data_AF-A0A7S4EU88-F1
#
_entry.id   AF-A0A7S4EU88-F1
#
_cell.length_a   1.000
_cell.length_b   1.000
_cell.length_c   1.000
_cell.angle_alpha   90.00
_cell.angle_beta   90.00
_cell.angle_gamma   90.00
#
_symmetry.space_group_name_H-M   'P 1'
#
loop_
_entity.id
_entity.type
_entity.pdbx_description
1 polymer ?
#
loop_
_entity_poly.entity_id
_entity_poly.type
_entity_poly.pdbx_seq_one_letter_code
_entity_poly.pdbx_strand_id
1 'polypeptide(L)'
;GHRAAMESPVTLVEGILLSQVLLLFMLYSAVSQIHSQLALAVHSKTVQQQGRIAHYKNGYGRTTCSSPELDMPVASAHSGNAELYKDRQESVSLKGNAQHRQQQNVEDRDHQRSSATEKPTVDSLLPEVVTKKWQPRDEWELFSSEELTVLRRLAGWLGGRRLRAMPLDLIACFIRGYAYRSDWAEATCAFLDRALDWRAESGADAVCLKGSPPPNRALFESLVSAGPIGFDAHGRPLILERFGAVDPDKLMRTFDEAAFLEHQCYSREALRLYSTANSIRRRKRLYKAIAVIDMRGLGMAHTKSQFVKLVKTMYALFGWCAPRPLRQSCKTILSDRSMFNTLSFF
;
A
#
# COMPACT_ATOMS: atom_id res chain seq x y z
N GLY A 1 -79.48 8.20 27.15
CA GLY A 1 -78.05 8.47 27.39
C GLY A 1 -77.21 7.60 26.48
N HIS A 2 -75.95 7.99 26.28
CA HIS A 2 -74.91 7.39 25.42
C HIS A 2 -74.91 7.80 23.93
N ARG A 3 -74.20 8.91 23.65
CA ARG A 3 -73.58 9.25 22.36
C ARG A 3 -72.17 8.62 22.37
N ALA A 4 -71.91 7.66 21.49
CA ALA A 4 -70.57 7.12 21.25
C ALA A 4 -69.81 8.04 20.29
N ALA A 5 -68.63 8.51 20.71
CA ALA A 5 -67.74 9.31 19.87
C ALA A 5 -66.99 8.39 18.89
N MET A 6 -67.14 8.65 17.60
CA MET A 6 -66.30 8.06 16.56
C MET A 6 -64.97 8.81 16.52
N GLU A 7 -63.89 8.17 16.97
CA GLU A 7 -62.53 8.64 16.78
C GLU A 7 -62.11 8.43 15.30
N SER A 8 -61.58 9.49 14.68
CA SER A 8 -61.22 9.47 13.26
C SER A 8 -59.95 8.66 13.00
N PRO A 9 -59.87 7.86 11.92
CA PRO A 9 -58.72 7.00 11.59
C PRO A 9 -57.42 7.74 11.19
N VAL A 10 -57.43 9.08 11.18
CA VAL A 10 -56.28 9.90 10.77
C VAL A 10 -55.16 9.90 11.83
N THR A 11 -55.48 9.73 13.11
CA THR A 11 -54.51 9.81 14.21
C THR A 11 -53.57 8.60 14.31
N LEU A 12 -53.96 7.45 13.75
CA LEU A 12 -53.14 6.23 13.83
C LEU A 12 -51.96 6.26 12.86
N VAL A 13 -52.14 6.81 11.65
CA VAL A 13 -51.10 6.86 10.61
C VAL A 13 -50.02 7.89 10.96
N GLU A 14 -50.42 9.02 11.52
CA GLU A 14 -49.47 10.05 12.00
C GLU A 14 -48.62 9.53 13.17
N GLY A 15 -49.20 8.75 14.08
CA GLY A 15 -48.46 8.12 15.19
C GLY A 15 -47.42 7.11 14.71
N ILE A 16 -47.72 6.32 13.68
CA ILE A 16 -46.78 5.34 13.11
C ILE A 16 -45.61 6.06 12.42
N LEU A 17 -45.88 7.07 11.60
CA LEU A 17 -44.84 7.86 10.92
C LEU A 17 -43.92 8.57 11.92
N LEU A 18 -44.48 9.18 12.98
CA LEU A 18 -43.71 9.84 14.02
C LEU A 18 -42.79 8.85 14.76
N SER A 19 -43.28 7.65 15.06
CA SER A 19 -42.48 6.61 15.72
C SER A 19 -41.32 6.10 14.85
N GLN A 20 -41.51 5.98 13.54
CA GLN A 20 -40.46 5.57 12.60
C GLN A 20 -39.39 6.64 12.43
N VAL A 21 -39.77 7.91 12.37
CA VAL A 21 -38.82 9.04 12.28
C VAL A 21 -37.98 9.14 13.56
N LEU A 22 -38.60 8.97 14.74
CA LEU A 22 -37.87 8.92 16.01
C LEU A 22 -36.90 7.74 16.09
N LEU A 23 -37.28 6.57 15.59
CA LEU A 23 -36.39 5.40 15.54
C LEU A 23 -35.17 5.66 14.65
N LEU A 24 -35.36 6.26 13.46
CA LEU A 24 -34.26 6.63 12.57
C LEU A 24 -33.33 7.68 13.19
N PHE A 25 -33.88 8.67 13.91
CA PHE A 25 -33.09 9.67 14.62
C PHE A 25 -32.23 9.04 15.74
N MET A 26 -32.81 8.12 16.51
CA MET A 26 -32.09 7.38 17.56
C MET A 26 -30.97 6.50 16.99
N LEU A 27 -31.21 5.82 15.87
CA LEU A 27 -30.19 5.03 15.16
C LEU A 27 -29.06 5.92 14.63
N TYR A 28 -29.40 7.07 14.04
CA TYR A 28 -28.39 8.04 13.57
C TYR A 28 -27.52 8.57 14.70
N SER A 29 -28.13 8.94 15.84
CA SER A 29 -27.40 9.41 17.03
C SER A 29 -26.46 8.33 17.57
N ALA A 30 -26.91 7.07 17.64
CA ALA A 30 -26.08 5.95 18.08
C ALA A 30 -24.87 5.71 17.15
N VAL A 31 -25.07 5.75 15.83
CA VAL A 31 -23.97 5.60 14.85
C VAL A 31 -22.98 6.75 14.92
N SER A 32 -23.45 7.99 15.14
CA SER A 32 -22.60 9.17 15.32
C SER A 32 -21.75 9.08 16.60
N GLN A 33 -22.35 8.58 17.69
CA GLN A 33 -21.65 8.36 18.95
C GLN A 33 -20.59 7.26 18.83
N ILE A 34 -20.88 6.16 18.13
CA ILE A 34 -19.90 5.10 17.85
C ILE A 34 -18.72 5.64 17.02
N HIS A 35 -18.98 6.43 15.97
CA HIS A 35 -17.91 7.06 15.17
C HIS A 35 -17.02 7.99 16.02
N SER A 36 -17.63 8.80 16.90
CA SER A 36 -16.89 9.69 17.78
C SER A 36 -15.99 8.93 18.77
N GLN A 37 -16.50 7.83 19.34
CA GLN A 37 -15.73 6.96 20.23
C GLN A 37 -14.58 6.24 19.49
N LEU A 38 -14.82 5.79 18.26
CA LEU A 38 -13.76 5.21 17.41
C LEU A 38 -12.68 6.24 17.04
N ALA A 39 -13.06 7.47 16.70
CA ALA A 39 -12.12 8.55 16.40
C ALA A 39 -11.22 8.87 17.61
N LEU A 40 -11.80 8.96 18.81
CA LEU A 40 -11.05 9.17 20.06
C LEU A 40 -10.12 7.98 20.38
N ALA A 41 -10.58 6.74 20.18
CA ALA A 41 -9.77 5.55 20.40
C ALA A 41 -8.59 5.45 19.42
N VAL A 42 -8.78 5.86 18.16
CA VAL A 42 -7.71 5.95 17.17
C VAL A 42 -6.71 7.04 17.57
N HIS A 43 -7.18 8.24 17.92
CA HIS A 43 -6.33 9.35 18.32
C HIS A 43 -5.49 9.04 19.57
N SER A 44 -6.10 8.44 20.59
CA SER A 44 -5.41 8.02 21.83
C SER A 44 -4.29 7.03 21.56
N LYS A 45 -4.52 6.04 20.68
CA LYS A 45 -3.47 5.07 20.28
C LYS A 45 -2.36 5.73 19.47
N THR A 46 -2.67 6.69 18.61
CA THR A 46 -1.66 7.45 17.85
C THR A 46 -0.76 8.28 18.77
N VAL A 47 -1.32 8.96 19.77
CA VAL A 47 -0.56 9.76 20.76
C VAL A 47 0.30 8.84 21.64
N GLN A 48 -0.23 7.71 22.10
CA GLN A 48 0.53 6.73 22.89
C GLN A 48 1.68 6.08 22.09
N GLN A 49 1.51 5.95 20.77
CA GLN A 49 2.52 5.40 19.86
C GLN A 49 3.60 6.44 19.50
N GLN A 50 3.25 7.73 19.38
CA GLN A 50 4.22 8.82 19.24
C GLN A 50 5.12 8.95 20.50
N GLY A 51 4.56 8.75 21.69
CA GLY A 51 5.35 8.67 22.94
C GLY A 51 6.33 7.49 22.98
N ARG A 52 5.94 6.33 22.44
CA ARG A 52 6.83 5.14 22.34
C ARG A 52 7.92 5.30 21.29
N ILE A 53 7.64 6.01 20.18
CA ILE A 53 8.64 6.30 19.14
C ILE A 53 9.67 7.33 19.63
N ALA A 54 9.27 8.29 20.49
CA ALA A 54 10.21 9.20 21.15
C ALA A 54 11.15 8.45 22.11
N HIS A 55 10.65 7.42 22.81
CA HIS A 55 11.46 6.60 23.72
C HIS A 55 12.49 5.71 23.00
N TYR A 56 12.23 5.34 21.73
CA TYR A 56 13.17 4.59 20.88
C TYR A 56 14.28 5.47 20.27
N LYS A 57 14.09 6.80 20.20
CA LYS A 57 15.09 7.72 19.61
C LYS A 57 16.24 8.10 20.55
N ASN A 58 16.10 7.89 21.86
CA ASN A 58 17.11 8.28 22.86
C ASN A 58 17.96 7.11 23.40
N GLY A 59 17.84 5.90 22.84
CA GLY A 59 18.36 4.67 23.47
C GLY A 59 19.46 3.91 22.72
N TYR A 60 20.27 4.54 21.87
CA TYR A 60 21.45 3.87 21.28
C TYR A 60 22.75 4.47 21.79
N GLY A 61 23.09 4.09 23.02
CA GLY A 61 24.43 4.14 23.59
C GLY A 61 24.65 2.85 24.39
N ARG A 62 25.68 2.07 24.00
CA ARG A 62 26.33 0.94 24.71
C ARG A 62 25.75 0.56 26.10
N THR A 63 25.35 -0.70 26.28
CA THR A 63 26.14 -1.77 26.96
C THR A 63 25.33 -3.06 27.18
N THR A 64 26.01 -4.19 26.96
CA THR A 64 25.96 -5.51 27.64
C THR A 64 24.64 -6.29 27.80
N CYS A 65 24.72 -7.54 27.38
CA CYS A 65 23.80 -8.66 27.58
C CYS A 65 23.43 -8.92 29.04
N SER A 66 22.15 -9.24 29.25
CA SER A 66 21.69 -10.20 30.27
C SER A 66 20.25 -10.60 29.94
N SER A 67 20.06 -11.82 29.43
CA SER A 67 18.73 -12.47 29.34
C SER A 67 18.44 -13.19 30.65
N PRO A 68 17.19 -13.19 31.14
CA PRO A 68 16.81 -14.00 32.30
C PRO A 68 16.48 -15.44 31.89
N GLU A 69 16.84 -16.33 32.80
CA GLU A 69 16.65 -17.78 32.81
C GLU A 69 15.20 -18.22 32.56
N LEU A 70 15.06 -19.30 31.79
CA LEU A 70 13.86 -20.14 31.77
C LEU A 70 14.31 -21.59 31.89
N ASP A 71 14.02 -22.16 33.06
CA ASP A 71 14.26 -23.53 33.48
C ASP A 71 13.61 -24.56 32.56
N MET A 72 14.40 -25.55 32.11
CA MET A 72 13.93 -26.86 31.66
C MET A 72 15.03 -27.92 31.96
N PRO A 73 14.65 -29.18 32.21
CA PRO A 73 15.40 -30.08 33.08
C PRO A 73 16.55 -30.83 32.39
N VAL A 74 17.56 -31.12 33.22
CA VAL A 74 18.78 -31.88 32.94
C VAL A 74 18.48 -33.36 32.69
N ALA A 75 18.93 -33.88 31.55
CA ALA A 75 19.16 -35.30 31.33
C ALA A 75 20.66 -35.53 31.11
N SER A 76 21.21 -36.49 31.83
CA SER A 76 22.64 -36.75 31.96
C SER A 76 23.19 -37.71 30.90
N ALA A 77 24.50 -37.58 30.71
CA ALA A 77 25.48 -38.58 30.29
C ALA A 77 25.68 -38.83 28.78
N HIS A 78 26.85 -38.46 28.25
CA HIS A 78 27.99 -39.38 28.08
C HIS A 78 29.23 -38.65 27.58
N SER A 79 30.36 -38.94 28.22
CA SER A 79 31.72 -38.51 27.88
C SER A 79 32.27 -39.24 26.67
N GLY A 80 33.02 -38.56 25.79
CA GLY A 80 33.86 -39.23 24.81
C GLY A 80 34.56 -38.31 23.83
N ASN A 81 35.89 -38.30 23.90
CA ASN A 81 36.85 -38.02 22.83
C ASN A 81 37.07 -36.55 22.42
N ALA A 82 37.92 -35.88 23.20
CA ALA A 82 38.69 -34.72 22.79
C ALA A 82 40.13 -35.16 22.47
N GLU A 83 40.38 -35.70 21.27
CA GLU A 83 41.75 -35.85 20.74
C GLU A 83 41.73 -36.20 19.25
N LEU A 84 41.19 -35.33 18.38
CA LEU A 84 41.41 -35.49 16.92
C LEU A 84 41.13 -34.22 16.08
N TYR A 85 41.48 -33.02 16.54
CA TYR A 85 41.34 -31.81 15.72
C TYR A 85 42.39 -30.76 16.08
N LYS A 86 43.66 -31.00 15.74
CA LYS A 86 44.69 -29.94 15.72
C LYS A 86 45.44 -29.79 14.39
N ASP A 87 45.37 -30.75 13.47
CA ASP A 87 46.11 -30.68 12.19
C ASP A 87 45.31 -30.14 10.98
N ARG A 88 44.14 -29.53 11.19
CA ARG A 88 43.30 -28.97 10.11
C ARG A 88 43.10 -27.46 10.14
N GLN A 89 43.85 -26.73 10.98
CA GLN A 89 43.69 -25.28 11.11
C GLN A 89 44.71 -24.44 10.33
N GLU A 90 45.82 -25.00 9.85
CA GLU A 90 46.84 -24.19 9.15
C GLU A 90 46.65 -24.09 7.63
N SER A 91 45.85 -24.97 7.00
CA SER A 91 45.59 -24.93 5.55
C SER A 91 44.34 -24.13 5.14
N VAL A 92 43.53 -23.65 6.10
CA VAL A 92 42.31 -22.85 5.87
C VAL A 92 42.57 -21.33 6.01
N SER A 93 43.65 -20.93 6.70
CA SER A 93 43.95 -19.53 7.01
C SER A 93 44.45 -18.71 5.81
N LEU A 94 45.16 -19.33 4.86
CA LEU A 94 45.74 -18.62 3.71
C LEU A 94 44.76 -18.41 2.54
N LYS A 95 43.73 -19.25 2.41
CA LYS A 95 42.69 -19.09 1.37
C LYS A 95 41.57 -18.11 1.75
N GLY A 96 41.31 -17.92 3.05
CA GLY A 96 40.32 -16.95 3.55
C GLY A 96 40.74 -15.48 3.36
N ASN A 97 42.03 -15.18 3.53
CA ASN A 97 42.53 -13.80 3.44
C ASN A 97 42.60 -13.24 2.01
N ALA A 98 42.77 -14.10 0.99
CA ALA A 98 42.76 -13.68 -0.41
C ALA A 98 41.33 -13.38 -0.91
N GLN A 99 40.34 -14.17 -0.49
CA GLN A 99 38.93 -13.94 -0.82
C GLN A 99 38.36 -12.70 -0.12
N HIS A 100 38.78 -12.45 1.13
CA HIS A 100 38.34 -11.26 1.87
C HIS A 100 38.95 -9.96 1.30
N ARG A 101 40.22 -9.97 0.89
CA ARG A 101 40.86 -8.85 0.15
C ARG A 101 40.29 -8.64 -1.25
N GLN A 102 39.85 -9.70 -1.95
CA GLN A 102 39.17 -9.55 -3.23
C GLN A 102 37.75 -8.99 -3.09
N GLN A 103 37.00 -9.37 -2.06
CA GLN A 103 35.69 -8.78 -1.77
C GLN A 103 35.80 -7.32 -1.35
N GLN A 104 36.75 -6.97 -0.47
CA GLN A 104 36.99 -5.57 -0.10
C GLN A 104 37.44 -4.71 -1.29
N ASN A 105 38.27 -5.23 -2.20
CA ASN A 105 38.68 -4.50 -3.40
C ASN A 105 37.55 -4.36 -4.46
N VAL A 106 36.53 -5.23 -4.45
CA VAL A 106 35.33 -5.07 -5.29
C VAL A 106 34.38 -4.05 -4.69
N GLU A 107 34.17 -4.10 -3.37
CA GLU A 107 33.36 -3.10 -2.64
C GLU A 107 33.97 -1.69 -2.72
N ASP A 108 35.30 -1.56 -2.60
CA ASP A 108 36.00 -0.28 -2.74
C ASP A 108 36.00 0.26 -4.18
N ARG A 109 36.02 -0.63 -5.19
CA ARG A 109 35.87 -0.22 -6.60
C ARG A 109 34.45 0.24 -6.93
N ASP A 110 33.42 -0.38 -6.36
CA ASP A 110 32.03 0.08 -6.49
C ASP A 110 31.77 1.38 -5.70
N HIS A 111 32.48 1.59 -4.58
CA HIS A 111 32.45 2.86 -3.85
C HIS A 111 33.19 3.99 -4.58
N GLN A 112 34.29 3.70 -5.30
CA GLN A 112 35.00 4.70 -6.11
C GLN A 112 34.27 5.08 -7.42
N ARG A 113 33.42 4.18 -7.97
CA ARG A 113 32.54 4.49 -9.11
C ARG A 113 31.30 5.30 -8.72
N SER A 114 31.09 5.56 -7.43
CA SER A 114 30.05 6.44 -6.89
C SER A 114 30.38 7.94 -7.03
N SER A 115 31.50 8.30 -7.67
CA SER A 115 31.80 9.68 -8.05
C SER A 115 30.94 10.09 -9.26
N ALA A 116 29.85 10.80 -8.97
CA ALA A 116 29.07 11.64 -9.88
C ALA A 116 28.52 10.96 -11.16
N THR A 117 27.80 9.85 -11.02
CA THR A 117 26.82 9.51 -12.06
C THR A 117 25.64 10.46 -11.94
N GLU A 118 25.34 11.17 -13.03
CA GLU A 118 24.17 12.04 -13.13
C GLU A 118 22.92 11.28 -12.69
N LYS A 119 22.00 11.98 -12.01
CA LYS A 119 20.77 11.38 -11.52
C LYS A 119 19.93 10.90 -12.71
N PRO A 120 19.53 9.62 -12.76
CA PRO A 120 18.71 9.09 -13.85
C PRO A 120 17.37 9.81 -13.95
N THR A 121 16.96 10.09 -15.19
CA THR A 121 15.64 10.64 -15.54
C THR A 121 14.84 9.58 -16.30
N VAL A 122 13.54 9.81 -16.49
CA VAL A 122 12.70 8.87 -17.27
C VAL A 122 13.19 8.77 -18.72
N ASP A 123 13.67 9.87 -19.29
CA ASP A 123 14.15 9.93 -20.67
C ASP A 123 15.51 9.23 -20.84
N SER A 124 16.27 9.04 -19.77
CA SER A 124 17.55 8.32 -19.80
C SER A 124 17.41 6.81 -19.61
N LEU A 125 16.19 6.28 -19.45
CA LEU A 125 15.97 4.86 -19.17
C LEU A 125 16.11 4.00 -20.43
N LEU A 126 16.56 2.75 -20.23
CA LEU A 126 16.58 1.77 -21.32
C LEU A 126 15.14 1.39 -21.72
N PRO A 127 14.94 0.87 -22.95
CA PRO A 127 13.68 0.22 -23.32
C PRO A 127 13.28 -0.85 -22.31
N GLU A 128 12.00 -0.93 -22.00
CA GLU A 128 11.50 -1.90 -21.00
C GLU A 128 11.63 -3.33 -21.52
N VAL A 129 12.65 -4.05 -21.04
CA VAL A 129 12.86 -5.46 -21.33
C VAL A 129 12.78 -6.27 -20.04
N VAL A 130 11.85 -7.23 -20.00
CA VAL A 130 11.67 -8.11 -18.84
C VAL A 130 12.80 -9.13 -18.79
N THR A 131 13.58 -9.11 -17.72
CA THR A 131 14.63 -10.10 -17.49
C THR A 131 14.03 -11.49 -17.24
N LYS A 132 14.54 -12.51 -17.95
CA LYS A 132 14.00 -13.89 -17.91
C LYS A 132 14.09 -14.57 -16.54
N LYS A 133 14.90 -14.05 -15.61
CA LYS A 133 15.18 -14.66 -14.30
C LYS A 133 14.43 -14.01 -13.14
N TRP A 134 13.62 -12.98 -13.39
CA TRP A 134 12.97 -12.26 -12.31
C TRP A 134 11.83 -13.08 -11.69
N GLN A 135 11.87 -13.22 -10.37
CA GLN A 135 10.79 -13.79 -9.56
C GLN A 135 10.32 -12.76 -8.54
N PRO A 136 9.01 -12.50 -8.47
CA PRO A 136 8.52 -11.53 -7.51
C PRO A 136 8.59 -12.07 -6.09
N ARG A 137 9.12 -11.24 -5.19
CA ARG A 137 9.29 -11.55 -3.77
C ARG A 137 8.02 -11.29 -2.96
N ASP A 138 7.90 -12.02 -1.86
CA ASP A 138 6.83 -11.81 -0.90
C ASP A 138 7.01 -10.48 -0.15
N GLU A 139 5.90 -9.75 0.05
CA GLU A 139 5.90 -8.40 0.63
C GLU A 139 6.52 -8.33 2.02
N TRP A 140 6.46 -9.40 2.80
CA TRP A 140 6.95 -9.44 4.17
C TRP A 140 8.43 -9.79 4.28
N GLU A 141 9.07 -10.26 3.21
CA GLU A 141 10.49 -10.62 3.23
C GLU A 141 11.37 -9.39 3.41
N LEU A 142 12.46 -9.51 4.17
CA LEU A 142 13.48 -8.47 4.23
C LEU A 142 14.08 -8.20 2.83
N PHE A 143 14.68 -7.02 2.66
CA PHE A 143 15.41 -6.72 1.42
C PHE A 143 16.59 -7.68 1.24
N SER A 144 16.76 -8.21 0.03
CA SER A 144 17.97 -8.96 -0.34
C SER A 144 19.19 -8.05 -0.43
N SER A 145 20.37 -8.66 -0.60
CA SER A 145 21.61 -7.99 -0.97
C SER A 145 21.44 -7.06 -2.17
N GLU A 146 20.75 -7.50 -3.21
CA GLU A 146 20.55 -6.73 -4.44
C GLU A 146 19.59 -5.55 -4.21
N GLU A 147 18.49 -5.77 -3.49
CA GLU A 147 17.54 -4.71 -3.11
C GLU A 147 18.23 -3.64 -2.24
N LEU A 148 19.11 -4.05 -1.32
CA LEU A 148 19.91 -3.13 -0.50
C LEU A 148 20.93 -2.37 -1.34
N THR A 149 21.53 -2.99 -2.35
CA THR A 149 22.41 -2.29 -3.31
C THR A 149 21.63 -1.22 -4.07
N VAL A 150 20.43 -1.51 -4.55
CA VAL A 150 19.56 -0.50 -5.17
C VAL A 150 19.24 0.62 -4.18
N LEU A 151 18.86 0.29 -2.95
CA LEU A 151 18.57 1.29 -1.91
C LEU A 151 19.76 2.23 -1.64
N ARG A 152 20.99 1.71 -1.63
CA ARG A 152 22.21 2.54 -1.48
C ARG A 152 22.40 3.48 -2.67
N ARG A 153 22.18 3.01 -3.90
CA ARG A 153 22.26 3.86 -5.10
C ARG A 153 21.21 4.98 -5.05
N LEU A 154 19.97 4.66 -4.67
CA LEU A 154 18.91 5.65 -4.45
C LEU A 154 19.31 6.70 -3.41
N ALA A 155 19.93 6.28 -2.30
CA ALA A 155 20.40 7.21 -1.27
C ALA A 155 21.49 8.16 -1.79
N GLY A 156 22.33 7.71 -2.74
CA GLY A 156 23.30 8.54 -3.43
C GLY A 156 22.66 9.62 -4.31
N TRP A 157 21.65 9.26 -5.11
CA TRP A 157 21.00 10.21 -6.02
C TRP A 157 19.94 11.11 -5.38
N LEU A 158 19.11 10.57 -4.48
CA LEU A 158 18.00 11.31 -3.86
C LEU A 158 18.40 11.97 -2.53
N GLY A 159 19.56 11.60 -2.00
CA GLY A 159 20.03 12.01 -0.69
C GLY A 159 19.38 11.20 0.44
N GLY A 160 20.20 10.73 1.39
CA GLY A 160 19.73 9.90 2.50
C GLY A 160 18.67 10.56 3.39
N ARG A 161 18.65 11.90 3.50
CA ARG A 161 17.61 12.61 4.27
C ARG A 161 16.24 12.50 3.60
N ARG A 162 16.16 12.73 2.28
CA ARG A 162 14.91 12.64 1.51
C ARG A 162 14.38 11.22 1.59
N LEU A 163 15.24 10.22 1.38
CA LEU A 163 14.87 8.81 1.43
C LEU A 163 14.33 8.40 2.81
N ARG A 164 14.94 8.85 3.92
CA ARG A 164 14.45 8.56 5.28
C ARG A 164 13.11 9.21 5.63
N ALA A 165 12.74 10.29 4.96
CA ALA A 165 11.46 10.96 5.17
C ALA A 165 10.30 10.26 4.44
N MET A 166 10.59 9.36 3.49
CA MET A 166 9.57 8.69 2.69
C MET A 166 8.90 7.54 3.46
N PRO A 167 7.62 7.25 3.15
CA PRO A 167 6.97 6.03 3.62
C PRO A 167 7.74 4.78 3.14
N LEU A 168 8.02 3.85 4.05
CA LEU A 168 8.81 2.65 3.75
C LEU A 168 8.11 1.71 2.77
N ASP A 169 6.78 1.66 2.81
CA ASP A 169 5.93 0.95 1.84
C ASP A 169 6.14 1.47 0.42
N LEU A 170 6.27 2.79 0.25
CA LEU A 170 6.55 3.41 -1.04
C LEU A 170 7.93 2.97 -1.56
N ILE A 171 8.98 3.08 -0.74
CA ILE A 171 10.33 2.66 -1.11
C ILE A 171 10.35 1.18 -1.52
N ALA A 172 9.76 0.31 -0.70
CA ALA A 172 9.69 -1.13 -0.99
C ALA A 172 8.91 -1.43 -2.27
N CYS A 173 7.82 -0.69 -2.53
CA CYS A 173 7.02 -0.82 -3.73
C CYS A 173 7.81 -0.45 -4.99
N PHE A 174 8.54 0.66 -4.98
CA PHE A 174 9.37 1.08 -6.12
C PHE A 174 10.54 0.13 -6.36
N ILE A 175 11.30 -0.21 -5.32
CA ILE A 175 12.43 -1.14 -5.44
C ILE A 175 11.95 -2.46 -6.02
N ARG A 176 10.90 -3.07 -5.48
CA ARG A 176 10.43 -4.38 -5.98
C ARG A 176 9.67 -4.27 -7.30
N GLY A 177 9.02 -3.14 -7.54
CA GLY A 177 8.22 -2.87 -8.72
C GLY A 177 9.05 -2.93 -10.00
N TYR A 178 10.29 -2.44 -9.96
CA TYR A 178 11.17 -2.37 -11.13
C TYR A 178 12.29 -3.42 -11.16
N ALA A 179 12.29 -4.38 -10.23
CA ALA A 179 13.32 -5.41 -10.11
C ALA A 179 13.44 -6.33 -11.33
N TYR A 180 12.47 -6.31 -12.25
CA TYR A 180 12.52 -7.08 -13.50
C TYR A 180 13.35 -6.41 -14.60
N ARG A 181 13.71 -5.13 -14.44
CA ARG A 181 14.45 -4.35 -15.44
C ARG A 181 15.96 -4.56 -15.30
N SER A 182 16.69 -4.45 -16.42
CA SER A 182 18.17 -4.51 -16.41
C SER A 182 18.80 -3.25 -15.81
N ASP A 183 18.18 -2.09 -15.98
CA ASP A 183 18.54 -0.79 -15.39
C ASP A 183 17.76 -0.53 -14.09
N TRP A 184 17.64 -1.56 -13.24
CA TRP A 184 16.75 -1.59 -12.08
C TRP A 184 16.89 -0.37 -11.16
N ALA A 185 18.11 0.01 -10.77
CA ALA A 185 18.29 1.11 -9.83
C ALA A 185 17.95 2.46 -10.47
N GLU A 186 18.32 2.64 -11.73
CA GLU A 186 18.07 3.83 -12.53
C GLU A 186 16.58 4.04 -12.74
N ALA A 187 15.87 2.99 -13.17
CA ALA A 187 14.42 3.01 -13.31
C ALA A 187 13.72 3.28 -11.97
N THR A 188 14.16 2.61 -10.90
CA THR A 188 13.62 2.85 -9.55
C THR A 188 13.82 4.31 -9.15
N CYS A 189 14.99 4.90 -9.41
CA CYS A 189 15.28 6.30 -9.09
C CYS A 189 14.40 7.25 -9.89
N ALA A 190 14.40 7.14 -11.21
CA ALA A 190 13.68 8.02 -12.12
C ALA A 190 12.17 8.03 -11.85
N PHE A 191 11.57 6.84 -11.69
CA PHE A 191 10.13 6.74 -11.42
C PHE A 191 9.77 7.14 -10.00
N LEU A 192 10.60 6.80 -8.99
CA LEU A 192 10.35 7.24 -7.61
C LEU A 192 10.46 8.76 -7.50
N ASP A 193 11.46 9.36 -8.13
CA ASP A 193 11.63 10.82 -8.12
C ASP A 193 10.43 11.53 -8.76
N ARG A 194 10.00 11.09 -9.95
CA ARG A 194 8.83 11.67 -10.60
C ARG A 194 7.55 11.48 -9.77
N ALA A 195 7.40 10.32 -9.12
CA ALA A 195 6.28 10.08 -8.22
C ALA A 195 6.28 11.02 -7.02
N LEU A 196 7.44 11.31 -6.44
CA LEU A 196 7.56 12.26 -5.33
C LEU A 196 7.22 13.69 -5.74
N ASP A 197 7.66 14.10 -6.94
CA ASP A 197 7.32 15.41 -7.47
C ASP A 197 5.81 15.52 -7.69
N TRP A 198 5.18 14.49 -8.28
CA TRP A 198 3.73 14.42 -8.42
C TRP A 198 3.01 14.48 -7.06
N ARG A 199 3.51 13.79 -6.03
CA ARG A 199 2.93 13.83 -4.68
C ARG A 199 2.99 15.22 -4.07
N ALA A 200 4.09 15.95 -4.31
CA ALA A 200 4.24 17.34 -3.87
C ALA A 200 3.30 18.27 -4.64
N GLU A 201 3.23 18.16 -5.98
CA GLU A 201 2.35 18.94 -6.85
C GLU A 201 0.86 18.74 -6.52
N SER A 202 0.45 17.49 -6.31
CA SER A 202 -0.95 17.12 -6.05
C SER A 202 -1.37 17.24 -4.58
N GLY A 203 -0.42 17.43 -3.66
CA GLY A 203 -0.67 17.39 -2.23
C GLY A 203 -1.19 16.02 -1.76
N ALA A 204 -0.83 14.93 -2.46
CA ALA A 204 -1.32 13.57 -2.17
C ALA A 204 -1.07 13.14 -0.71
N ASP A 205 0.10 13.48 -0.16
CA ASP A 205 0.42 13.18 1.25
C ASP A 205 -0.55 13.86 2.23
N ALA A 206 -1.05 15.04 1.88
CA ALA A 206 -1.98 15.79 2.72
C ALA A 206 -3.44 15.40 2.49
N VAL A 207 -3.78 14.72 1.39
CA VAL A 207 -5.18 14.50 0.96
C VAL A 207 -6.01 13.77 2.00
N CYS A 208 -5.43 12.78 2.68
CA CYS A 208 -6.10 12.06 3.78
C CYS A 208 -5.72 12.60 5.16
N LEU A 209 -4.59 13.31 5.30
CA LEU A 209 -4.16 13.91 6.57
C LEU A 209 -4.95 15.17 6.94
N LYS A 210 -5.52 15.87 5.96
CA LYS A 210 -6.39 17.05 6.17
C LYS A 210 -7.73 16.71 6.84
N GLY A 211 -8.06 15.43 7.01
CA GLY A 211 -9.21 14.97 7.80
C GLY A 211 -10.58 15.09 7.13
N SER A 212 -10.67 15.69 5.94
CA SER A 212 -11.91 15.78 5.18
C SER A 212 -11.77 15.18 3.78
N PRO A 213 -12.71 14.32 3.34
CA PRO A 213 -12.77 13.88 1.96
C PRO A 213 -13.06 15.05 1.01
N PRO A 214 -12.80 14.91 -0.31
CA PRO A 214 -13.16 15.93 -1.28
C PRO A 214 -14.68 16.22 -1.28
N PRO A 215 -15.12 17.41 -1.71
CA PRO A 215 -16.54 17.77 -1.76
C PRO A 215 -17.38 16.74 -2.52
N ASN A 216 -18.64 16.53 -2.12
CA ASN A 216 -19.56 15.58 -2.77
C ASN A 216 -19.09 14.11 -2.78
N ARG A 217 -18.22 13.72 -1.83
CA ARG A 217 -17.70 12.34 -1.74
C ARG A 217 -18.79 11.26 -1.72
N ALA A 218 -19.86 11.45 -0.94
CA ALA A 218 -20.95 10.48 -0.87
C ALA A 218 -21.64 10.28 -2.23
N LEU A 219 -21.80 11.36 -3.00
CA LEU A 219 -22.32 11.29 -4.37
C LEU A 219 -21.34 10.56 -5.28
N PHE A 220 -20.04 10.85 -5.21
CA PHE A 220 -19.02 10.13 -5.97
C PHE A 220 -19.05 8.62 -5.69
N GLU A 221 -19.10 8.21 -4.42
CA GLU A 221 -19.14 6.80 -4.02
C GLU A 221 -20.43 6.09 -4.46
N SER A 222 -21.54 6.83 -4.59
CA SER A 222 -22.79 6.29 -5.14
C SER A 222 -22.71 6.03 -6.66
N LEU A 223 -21.87 6.76 -7.39
CA LEU A 223 -21.66 6.59 -8.83
C LEU A 223 -20.49 5.65 -9.16
N VAL A 224 -19.47 5.63 -8.30
CA VAL A 224 -18.26 4.82 -8.41
C VAL A 224 -18.21 3.89 -7.20
N SER A 225 -18.99 2.82 -7.27
CA SER A 225 -19.09 1.83 -6.19
C SER A 225 -17.80 1.03 -6.06
N ALA A 226 -16.92 1.47 -5.16
CA ALA A 226 -15.68 0.79 -4.80
C ALA A 226 -15.42 0.83 -3.30
N GLY A 227 -14.90 -0.26 -2.71
CA GLY A 227 -14.59 -0.28 -1.28
C GLY A 227 -14.03 -1.59 -0.75
N PRO A 228 -13.54 -1.60 0.51
CA PRO A 228 -13.00 -2.80 1.14
C PRO A 228 -14.09 -3.81 1.47
N ILE A 229 -13.84 -5.08 1.14
CA ILE A 229 -14.77 -6.20 1.38
C ILE A 229 -14.19 -7.30 2.27
N GLY A 230 -12.93 -7.17 2.69
CA GLY A 230 -12.29 -8.15 3.58
C GLY A 230 -10.78 -8.16 3.44
N PHE A 231 -10.19 -9.33 3.72
CA PHE A 231 -8.75 -9.59 3.58
C PHE A 231 -8.51 -10.94 2.91
N ASP A 232 -7.42 -11.06 2.15
CA ASP A 232 -6.95 -12.36 1.64
C ASP A 232 -6.33 -13.22 2.76
N ALA A 233 -5.92 -14.46 2.43
CA ALA A 233 -5.29 -15.38 3.37
C ALA A 233 -3.99 -14.86 4.00
N HIS A 234 -3.31 -13.92 3.33
CA HIS A 234 -2.07 -13.29 3.83
C HIS A 234 -2.34 -12.00 4.61
N GLY A 235 -3.60 -11.58 4.68
CA GLY A 235 -4.05 -10.39 5.37
C GLY A 235 -4.06 -9.12 4.52
N ARG A 236 -3.87 -9.18 3.20
CA ARG A 236 -3.94 -8.03 2.30
C ARG A 236 -5.39 -7.55 2.15
N PRO A 237 -5.67 -6.24 2.16
CA PRO A 237 -7.01 -5.72 1.86
C PRO A 237 -7.57 -6.24 0.54
N LEU A 238 -8.82 -6.71 0.56
CA LEU A 238 -9.62 -7.00 -0.64
C LEU A 238 -10.50 -5.79 -0.94
N ILE A 239 -10.37 -5.22 -2.14
CA ILE A 239 -11.16 -4.08 -2.62
C ILE A 239 -12.04 -4.56 -3.77
N LEU A 240 -13.35 -4.35 -3.66
CA LEU A 240 -14.28 -4.60 -4.76
C LEU A 240 -14.47 -3.29 -5.53
N GLU A 241 -14.16 -3.30 -6.82
CA GLU A 241 -14.45 -2.21 -7.76
C GLU A 241 -15.54 -2.67 -8.72
N ARG A 242 -16.77 -2.12 -8.60
CA ARG A 242 -17.91 -2.50 -9.44
C ARG A 242 -17.94 -1.67 -10.72
N PHE A 243 -16.92 -1.86 -11.56
CA PHE A 243 -16.73 -1.07 -12.77
C PHE A 243 -17.91 -1.16 -13.73
N GLY A 244 -18.50 -2.34 -13.93
CA GLY A 244 -19.65 -2.50 -14.83
C GLY A 244 -20.95 -1.87 -14.32
N ALA A 245 -21.04 -1.52 -13.04
CA ALA A 245 -22.20 -0.83 -12.48
C ALA A 245 -22.12 0.70 -12.59
N VAL A 246 -20.99 1.23 -13.07
CA VAL A 246 -20.82 2.67 -13.29
C VAL A 246 -21.71 3.10 -14.46
N ASP A 247 -22.43 4.20 -14.30
CA ASP A 247 -23.08 4.91 -15.41
C ASP A 247 -22.11 6.00 -15.92
N PRO A 248 -21.42 5.80 -17.06
CA PRO A 248 -20.41 6.74 -17.53
C PRO A 248 -20.99 8.11 -17.85
N ASP A 249 -22.22 8.17 -18.38
CA ASP A 249 -22.85 9.43 -18.80
C ASP A 249 -23.24 10.25 -17.57
N LYS A 250 -23.81 9.61 -16.55
CA LYS A 250 -24.14 10.28 -15.29
C LYS A 250 -22.88 10.74 -14.57
N LEU A 251 -21.84 9.90 -14.51
CA LEU A 251 -20.57 10.24 -13.87
C LEU A 251 -19.93 11.48 -14.51
N MET A 252 -19.77 11.48 -15.83
CA MET A 252 -19.12 12.58 -16.56
C MET A 252 -19.94 13.87 -16.60
N ARG A 253 -21.27 13.80 -16.40
CA ARG A 253 -22.11 15.00 -16.20
C ARG A 253 -22.02 15.56 -14.78
N THR A 254 -21.73 14.71 -13.80
CA THR A 254 -21.72 15.08 -12.38
C THR A 254 -20.34 15.59 -11.95
N PHE A 255 -19.28 14.98 -12.46
CA PHE A 255 -17.90 15.29 -12.10
C PHE A 255 -17.11 15.59 -13.37
N ASP A 256 -16.41 16.73 -13.37
CA ASP A 256 -15.37 16.98 -14.36
C ASP A 256 -14.15 16.09 -14.13
N GLU A 257 -13.21 16.12 -15.07
CA GLU A 257 -12.00 15.28 -15.00
C GLU A 257 -11.16 15.57 -13.75
N ALA A 258 -11.04 16.85 -13.35
CA ALA A 258 -10.24 17.24 -12.20
C ALA A 258 -10.84 16.71 -10.88
N ALA A 259 -12.14 16.93 -10.66
CA ALA A 259 -12.84 16.44 -9.47
C ALA A 259 -12.85 14.90 -9.42
N PHE A 260 -13.05 14.24 -10.57
CA PHE A 260 -12.95 12.79 -10.63
C PHE A 260 -11.57 12.28 -10.20
N LEU A 261 -10.49 12.88 -10.71
CA LEU A 261 -9.13 12.50 -10.36
C LEU A 261 -8.79 12.80 -8.90
N GLU A 262 -9.29 13.90 -8.33
CA GLU A 262 -9.14 14.23 -6.91
C GLU A 262 -9.78 13.13 -6.03
N HIS A 263 -11.02 12.73 -6.34
CA HIS A 263 -11.68 11.64 -5.63
C HIS A 263 -10.93 10.30 -5.74
N GLN A 264 -10.38 10.00 -6.93
CA GLN A 264 -9.59 8.79 -7.13
C GLN A 264 -8.27 8.83 -6.36
N CYS A 265 -7.58 9.98 -6.35
CA CYS A 265 -6.38 10.19 -5.54
C CYS A 265 -6.69 9.97 -4.06
N TYR A 266 -7.76 10.57 -3.54
CA TYR A 266 -8.21 10.36 -2.17
C TYR A 266 -8.50 8.88 -1.87
N SER A 267 -9.23 8.18 -2.74
CA SER A 267 -9.52 6.74 -2.57
C SER A 267 -8.24 5.90 -2.48
N ARG A 268 -7.21 6.22 -3.27
CA ARG A 268 -5.94 5.48 -3.26
C ARG A 268 -5.10 5.77 -2.03
N GLU A 269 -5.01 7.03 -1.60
CA GLU A 269 -4.31 7.36 -0.35
C GLU A 269 -5.02 6.79 0.89
N ALA A 270 -6.36 6.81 0.91
CA ALA A 270 -7.15 6.17 1.95
C ALA A 270 -6.88 4.66 2.01
N LEU A 271 -6.81 3.99 0.85
CA LEU A 271 -6.44 2.59 0.74
C LEU A 271 -5.00 2.30 1.21
N ARG A 272 -4.05 3.19 0.90
CA ARG A 272 -2.67 3.07 1.35
C ARG A 272 -2.57 3.19 2.88
N LEU A 273 -3.27 4.17 3.48
CA LEU A 273 -3.34 4.32 4.93
C LEU A 273 -4.03 3.13 5.60
N TYR A 274 -5.12 2.64 5.00
CA TYR A 274 -5.79 1.41 5.45
C TYR A 274 -4.84 0.20 5.41
N SER A 275 -4.07 0.05 4.34
CA SER A 275 -3.05 -1.01 4.21
C SER A 275 -1.95 -0.88 5.25
N THR A 276 -1.48 0.35 5.49
CA THR A 276 -0.47 0.67 6.52
C THR A 276 -0.97 0.31 7.92
N ALA A 277 -2.19 0.73 8.28
CA ALA A 277 -2.80 0.40 9.56
C ALA A 277 -2.95 -1.12 9.73
N ASN A 278 -3.36 -1.81 8.67
CA ASN A 278 -3.47 -3.26 8.67
C ASN A 278 -2.10 -3.97 8.79
N SER A 279 -1.05 -3.44 8.15
CA SER A 279 0.33 -3.91 8.28
C SER A 279 0.82 -3.84 9.72
N ILE A 280 0.59 -2.69 10.39
CA ILE A 280 0.94 -2.48 11.81
C ILE A 280 0.17 -3.48 12.69
N ARG A 281 -1.16 -3.58 12.50
CA ARG A 281 -2.03 -4.48 13.27
C ARG A 281 -1.59 -5.93 13.18
N ARG A 282 -1.13 -6.36 12.00
CA ARG A 282 -0.69 -7.74 11.73
C ARG A 282 0.79 -7.98 12.03
N ARG A 283 1.56 -6.96 12.42
CA ARG A 283 3.02 -7.00 12.60
C ARG A 283 3.73 -7.64 11.40
N LYS A 284 3.23 -7.34 10.21
CA LYS A 284 3.66 -7.95 8.95
C LYS A 284 3.64 -6.86 7.88
N ARG A 285 4.75 -6.69 7.14
CA ARG A 285 4.80 -5.68 6.06
C ARG A 285 3.82 -6.07 4.95
N LEU A 286 2.81 -5.24 4.76
CA LEU A 286 1.76 -5.40 3.77
C LEU A 286 1.55 -4.04 3.10
N TYR A 287 1.83 -3.96 1.81
CA TYR A 287 1.69 -2.72 1.04
C TYR A 287 0.92 -2.92 -0.26
N LYS A 288 0.53 -4.17 -0.60
CA LYS A 288 -0.39 -4.45 -1.69
C LYS A 288 -1.82 -4.62 -1.17
N ALA A 289 -2.76 -4.19 -2.01
CA ALA A 289 -4.17 -4.54 -1.92
C ALA A 289 -4.55 -5.43 -3.12
N ILE A 290 -5.54 -6.29 -2.93
CA ILE A 290 -6.11 -7.14 -3.96
C ILE A 290 -7.37 -6.47 -4.49
N ALA A 291 -7.41 -6.19 -5.79
CA ALA A 291 -8.58 -5.59 -6.45
C ALA A 291 -9.40 -6.69 -7.14
N VAL A 292 -10.64 -6.85 -6.71
CA VAL A 292 -11.67 -7.65 -7.37
C VAL A 292 -12.47 -6.70 -8.24
N ILE A 293 -12.45 -6.92 -9.56
CA ILE A 293 -13.12 -6.03 -10.51
C ILE A 293 -14.37 -6.75 -11.01
N ASP A 294 -15.53 -6.20 -10.66
CA ASP A 294 -16.82 -6.69 -11.11
C ASP A 294 -17.22 -5.95 -12.39
N MET A 295 -17.24 -6.70 -13.49
CA MET A 295 -17.52 -6.20 -14.83
C MET A 295 -18.99 -6.40 -15.23
N ARG A 296 -19.84 -6.92 -14.33
CA ARG A 296 -21.28 -7.07 -14.63
C ARG A 296 -21.92 -5.70 -14.88
N GLY A 297 -22.64 -5.58 -15.98
CA GLY A 297 -23.23 -4.31 -16.44
C GLY A 297 -22.35 -3.52 -17.42
N LEU A 298 -21.13 -4.01 -17.70
CA LEU A 298 -20.28 -3.40 -18.73
C LEU A 298 -21.00 -3.43 -20.10
N GLY A 299 -21.10 -2.25 -20.72
CA GLY A 299 -21.84 -2.02 -21.96
C GLY A 299 -21.19 -0.96 -22.85
N MET A 300 -21.78 -0.68 -24.01
CA MET A 300 -21.25 0.29 -25.00
C MET A 300 -21.05 1.71 -24.45
N ALA A 301 -21.78 2.12 -23.40
CA ALA A 301 -21.52 3.40 -22.74
C ALA A 301 -20.09 3.51 -22.19
N HIS A 302 -19.49 2.40 -21.79
CA HIS A 302 -18.14 2.33 -21.24
C HIS A 302 -17.05 2.37 -22.31
N THR A 303 -17.40 2.22 -23.59
CA THR A 303 -16.44 2.28 -24.71
C THR A 303 -16.39 3.66 -25.37
N LYS A 304 -17.22 4.60 -24.91
CA LYS A 304 -17.19 6.00 -25.37
C LYS A 304 -15.79 6.59 -25.16
N SER A 305 -15.27 7.25 -26.19
CA SER A 305 -13.89 7.78 -26.21
C SER A 305 -13.58 8.68 -25.03
N GLN A 306 -14.53 9.51 -24.60
CA GLN A 306 -14.38 10.39 -23.44
C GLN A 306 -14.20 9.61 -22.13
N PHE A 307 -15.01 8.58 -21.90
CA PHE A 307 -14.88 7.76 -20.69
C PHE A 307 -13.62 6.90 -20.72
N VAL A 308 -13.27 6.33 -21.88
CA VAL A 308 -11.99 5.62 -22.07
C VAL A 308 -10.81 6.55 -21.78
N LYS A 309 -10.86 7.81 -22.24
CA LYS A 309 -9.82 8.81 -21.95
C LYS A 309 -9.73 9.08 -20.44
N LEU A 310 -10.86 9.32 -19.77
CA LEU A 310 -10.91 9.54 -18.32
C LEU A 310 -10.29 8.37 -17.54
N VAL A 311 -10.67 7.15 -17.90
CA VAL A 311 -10.12 5.92 -17.29
C VAL A 311 -8.62 5.78 -17.57
N LYS A 312 -8.15 6.14 -18.77
CA LYS A 312 -6.71 6.18 -19.10
C LYS A 312 -5.97 7.21 -18.25
N THR A 313 -6.50 8.43 -18.08
CA THR A 313 -5.90 9.46 -17.20
C THR A 313 -5.82 8.96 -15.76
N MET A 314 -6.89 8.34 -15.25
CA MET A 314 -6.92 7.75 -13.91
C MET A 314 -5.85 6.65 -13.75
N TYR A 315 -5.70 5.77 -14.73
CA TYR A 315 -4.67 4.73 -14.67
C TYR A 315 -3.24 5.27 -14.79
N ALA A 316 -3.05 6.36 -15.52
CA ALA A 316 -1.78 7.08 -15.54
C ALA A 316 -1.46 7.63 -14.15
N LEU A 317 -2.44 8.26 -13.47
CA LEU A 317 -2.31 8.70 -12.08
C LEU A 317 -1.90 7.55 -11.14
N PHE A 318 -2.52 6.37 -11.28
CA PHE A 318 -2.14 5.21 -10.45
C PHE A 318 -0.71 4.71 -10.70
N GLY A 319 -0.17 4.89 -11.91
CA GLY A 319 1.22 4.56 -12.22
C GLY A 319 2.21 5.34 -11.35
N TRP A 320 1.86 6.56 -10.95
CA TRP A 320 2.67 7.43 -10.12
C TRP A 320 2.45 7.20 -8.61
N CYS A 321 1.24 6.83 -8.18
CA CYS A 321 0.94 6.57 -6.76
C CYS A 321 1.52 5.26 -6.23
N ALA A 322 1.63 4.23 -7.07
CA ALA A 322 2.18 2.93 -6.71
C ALA A 322 2.63 2.20 -8.00
N PRO A 323 3.93 2.01 -8.24
CA PRO A 323 4.43 1.36 -9.44
C PRO A 323 3.92 -0.07 -9.44
N ARG A 324 3.14 -0.39 -10.47
CA ARG A 324 2.61 -1.73 -10.69
C ARG A 324 3.73 -2.63 -11.20
N PRO A 325 4.15 -3.68 -10.49
CA PRO A 325 4.45 -4.91 -11.18
C PRO A 325 3.10 -5.47 -11.65
N LEU A 326 2.74 -5.21 -12.91
CA LEU A 326 1.52 -5.67 -13.61
C LEU A 326 1.21 -7.17 -13.45
N ARG A 327 2.13 -7.96 -12.88
CA ARG A 327 2.07 -9.42 -12.80
C ARG A 327 1.57 -9.99 -11.47
N GLN A 328 1.34 -9.20 -10.43
CA GLN A 328 1.01 -9.75 -9.09
C GLN A 328 -0.19 -9.15 -8.35
N SER A 329 -0.82 -8.09 -8.86
CA SER A 329 -2.19 -7.78 -8.43
C SER A 329 -3.09 -8.87 -9.01
N CYS A 330 -3.47 -9.85 -8.20
CA CYS A 330 -4.45 -10.88 -8.58
C CYS A 330 -5.75 -10.15 -8.92
N LYS A 331 -6.00 -9.95 -10.22
CA LYS A 331 -7.27 -9.41 -10.72
C LYS A 331 -8.19 -10.59 -10.91
N THR A 332 -9.04 -10.87 -9.93
CA THR A 332 -10.20 -11.73 -10.17
C THR A 332 -11.23 -10.88 -10.88
N ILE A 333 -11.35 -11.09 -12.19
CA ILE A 333 -12.40 -10.47 -13.00
C ILE A 333 -13.65 -11.33 -12.85
N LEU A 334 -14.70 -10.77 -12.27
CA LEU A 334 -16.03 -11.37 -12.29
C LEU A 334 -16.74 -10.83 -13.53
N SER A 335 -16.88 -11.62 -14.59
CA SER A 335 -17.51 -11.18 -15.85
C SER A 335 -18.42 -12.23 -16.47
N ASP A 336 -19.45 -11.73 -17.17
CA ASP A 336 -20.08 -12.43 -18.30
C ASP A 336 -19.15 -12.32 -19.54
N ARG A 337 -18.99 -13.41 -20.30
CA ARG A 337 -17.82 -13.69 -21.16
C ARG A 337 -17.75 -12.90 -22.48
N SER A 338 -18.83 -12.26 -22.94
CA SER A 338 -18.93 -11.79 -24.33
C SER A 338 -18.16 -10.48 -24.63
N MET A 339 -18.16 -9.51 -23.72
CA MET A 339 -17.56 -8.17 -23.96
C MET A 339 -16.06 -8.09 -23.60
N PHE A 340 -15.55 -9.01 -22.79
CA PHE A 340 -14.17 -8.95 -22.30
C PHE A 340 -13.15 -9.16 -23.44
N ASN A 341 -13.50 -9.96 -24.45
CA ASN A 341 -12.64 -10.24 -25.60
C ASN A 341 -12.48 -9.06 -26.57
N THR A 342 -13.37 -8.06 -26.52
CA THR A 342 -13.30 -6.88 -27.39
C THR A 342 -12.44 -5.76 -26.79
N LEU A 343 -12.36 -5.68 -25.46
CA LEU A 343 -11.57 -4.68 -24.75
C LEU A 343 -10.10 -5.06 -24.58
N SER A 344 -9.74 -6.34 -24.69
CA SER A 344 -8.34 -6.80 -24.68
C SER A 344 -7.54 -6.45 -25.94
N PHE A 345 -8.18 -5.83 -26.94
CA PHE A 345 -7.55 -5.32 -28.17
C PHE A 345 -7.27 -3.80 -28.18
N PHE A 346 -7.60 -3.08 -27.09
CA PHE A 346 -7.34 -1.65 -26.91
C PHE A 346 -6.44 -1.39 -25.70
#